data_AF-Q8TGI5-F1
#
_entry.id   AF-Q8TGI5-F1
#
_cell.length_a   1.000
_cell.length_b   1.000
_cell.length_c   1.000
_cell.angle_alpha   90.00
_cell.angle_beta   90.00
_cell.angle_gamma   90.00
#
_symmetry.space_group_name_H-M   'P 1'
#
loop_
_entity.id
_entity.type
_entity.pdbx_description
1 polymer ?
#
loop_
_entity_poly.entity_id
_entity_poly.type
_entity_poly.pdbx_seq_one_letter_code
_entity_poly.pdbx_strand_id
1 'polypeptide(L)' 'KWMLYRDSRYKVLKVEQPDLTVQKISKICSERWRNLTPEEKAFWDAAGARAAEEHDRLYPGYKYNP' A
#
# COMPACT_ATOMS: atom_id res chain seq x y z
N LYS A 1 -1.56 -3.62 4.37
CA LYS A 1 -0.12 -3.51 4.06
C LYS A 1 0.14 -3.50 2.54
N TRP A 2 -0.11 -4.60 1.81
CA TRP A 2 0.00 -4.62 0.33
C TRP A 2 -0.83 -3.54 -0.39
N MET A 3 -2.06 -3.26 0.07
CA MET A 3 -2.91 -2.24 -0.57
C MET A 3 -2.31 -0.84 -0.52
N LEU A 4 -1.70 -0.42 0.60
CA LEU A 4 -1.03 0.89 0.74
C LEU A 4 0.18 0.99 -0.19
N TYR A 5 1.00 -0.06 -0.21
CA TYR A 5 2.15 -0.14 -1.12
C TYR A 5 1.73 -0.04 -2.58
N ARG A 6 0.73 -0.84 -2.96
CA ARG A 6 0.22 -0.88 -4.33
C ARG A 6 -0.37 0.46 -4.72
N ASP A 7 -1.16 1.13 -3.88
CA ASP A 7 -1.73 2.45 -4.20
C ASP A 7 -0.63 3.50 -4.40
N SER A 8 0.30 3.59 -3.45
CA SER A 8 1.42 4.53 -3.51
C SER A 8 2.27 4.30 -4.76
N ARG A 9 2.66 3.04 -5.04
CA ARG A 9 3.42 2.71 -6.25
C ARG A 9 2.62 2.85 -7.53
N TYR A 10 1.33 2.55 -7.51
CA TYR A 10 0.46 2.71 -8.67
C TYR A 10 0.40 4.17 -9.08
N LYS A 11 0.21 5.10 -8.13
CA LYS A 11 0.21 6.55 -8.42
C LYS A 11 1.54 6.99 -9.03
N VAL A 12 2.66 6.61 -8.44
CA VAL A 12 4.00 6.94 -8.96
C VAL A 12 4.18 6.40 -10.38
N LEU A 13 3.91 5.11 -10.59
CA LEU A 13 4.07 4.47 -11.91
C LEU A 13 3.10 5.02 -12.96
N LYS A 14 1.90 5.44 -12.56
CA LYS A 14 0.92 6.03 -13.46
C LYS A 14 1.27 7.48 -13.83
N VAL A 15 1.94 8.20 -12.93
CA VAL A 15 2.48 9.55 -13.20
C VAL A 15 3.72 9.47 -14.09
N GLU A 16 4.68 8.59 -13.78
CA GLU A 16 5.88 8.41 -14.60
C GLU A 16 5.55 7.80 -15.96
N GLN A 17 4.61 6.87 -16.00
CA GLN A 17 4.24 6.13 -17.21
C GLN A 17 2.71 6.02 -17.31
N PRO A 18 2.04 7.09 -17.78
CA PRO A 18 0.59 7.10 -17.95
C PRO A 18 0.10 6.08 -18.99
N ASP A 19 0.98 5.67 -19.90
CA ASP A 19 0.70 4.68 -20.95
C ASP A 19 0.65 3.23 -20.41
N LEU A 20 1.21 2.98 -19.23
CA LEU A 20 1.17 1.64 -18.65
C LEU A 20 -0.25 1.25 -18.24
N THR A 21 -0.61 0.04 -18.62
CA THR A 21 -1.86 -0.60 -18.22
C THR A 21 -1.79 -1.03 -16.75
N VAL A 22 -2.97 -1.03 -16.11
CA VAL A 22 -3.11 -1.44 -14.70
C VAL A 22 -2.57 -2.86 -14.47
N GLN A 23 -2.69 -3.75 -15.45
CA GLN A 23 -2.15 -5.11 -15.36
C GLN A 23 -0.63 -5.13 -15.26
N LYS A 24 0.08 -4.37 -16.12
CA LYS A 24 1.55 -4.26 -16.07
C LYS A 24 2.00 -3.67 -14.75
N ILE A 25 1.35 -2.59 -14.30
CA ILE A 25 1.65 -1.94 -13.02
C ILE A 25 1.43 -2.92 -11.86
N SER A 26 0.32 -3.67 -11.87
CA SER A 26 0.04 -4.68 -10.84
C SER A 26 1.11 -5.77 -10.80
N LYS A 27 1.57 -6.24 -11.96
CA LYS A 27 2.60 -7.28 -12.07
C LYS A 27 3.93 -6.79 -11.49
N ILE A 28 4.37 -5.59 -11.91
CA ILE A 28 5.58 -4.92 -11.39
C ILE A 28 5.50 -4.72 -9.87
N CYS A 29 4.39 -4.19 -9.36
CA CYS A 29 4.20 -4.01 -7.92
C CYS A 29 4.29 -5.36 -7.19
N SER A 30 3.73 -6.43 -7.74
CA SER A 30 3.67 -7.74 -7.07
C SER A 30 5.06 -8.37 -6.97
N GLU A 31 5.84 -8.27 -8.05
CA GLU A 31 7.23 -8.70 -8.08
C GLU A 31 8.09 -7.87 -7.14
N ARG A 32 7.96 -6.54 -7.17
CA ARG A 32 8.70 -5.66 -6.25
C ARG A 32 8.35 -5.94 -4.80
N TRP A 33 7.07 -6.13 -4.44
CA TRP A 33 6.65 -6.47 -3.08
C TRP A 33 7.22 -7.79 -2.57
N ARG A 34 7.32 -8.79 -3.45
CA ARG A 34 7.99 -10.05 -3.12
C ARG A 34 9.49 -9.88 -2.93
N ASN A 35 10.11 -8.97 -3.68
CA ASN A 35 11.53 -8.63 -3.60
C ASN A 35 11.85 -7.52 -2.60
N LEU A 36 10.86 -6.97 -1.88
CA LEU A 36 11.12 -5.94 -0.89
C LEU A 36 12.01 -6.50 0.22
N THR A 37 12.94 -5.65 0.64
CA THR A 37 13.77 -5.92 1.80
C THR A 37 12.91 -6.02 3.07
N PRO A 38 13.38 -6.75 4.10
CA PRO A 38 12.69 -6.81 5.39
C PRO A 38 12.50 -5.41 6.01
N GLU A 39 13.43 -4.49 5.78
CA GLU A 39 13.36 -3.09 6.23
C GLU A 39 12.22 -2.33 5.54
N GLU A 40 12.09 -2.43 4.22
CA GLU A 40 10.97 -1.82 3.50
C GLU A 40 9.64 -2.45 3.89
N LYS A 41 9.58 -3.78 4.03
CA LYS A 41 8.38 -4.46 4.54
C LYS A 41 8.02 -3.93 5.92
N ALA A 42 8.97 -3.77 6.84
CA ALA A 42 8.74 -3.22 8.17
C ALA A 42 8.23 -1.77 8.10
N PHE A 43 8.74 -0.95 7.17
CA PHE A 43 8.21 0.40 6.94
C PHE A 43 6.72 0.37 6.53
N TRP A 44 6.34 -0.48 5.59
CA TRP A 44 4.93 -0.63 5.18
C TRP A 44 4.06 -1.30 6.24
N ASP A 45 4.67 -2.13 7.08
CA ASP A 45 4.06 -2.75 8.25
C ASP A 45 3.66 -1.70 9.27
N ALA A 46 4.63 -0.87 9.66
CA ALA A 46 4.47 0.25 10.57
C ALA A 46 3.53 1.31 10.00
N ALA A 47 3.61 1.62 8.70
CA ALA A 47 2.67 2.54 8.05
C ALA A 47 1.23 2.02 8.10
N GLY A 48 1.04 0.71 7.91
CA GLY A 48 -0.27 0.07 8.07
C GLY A 48 -0.77 0.10 9.52
N ALA A 49 0.12 -0.13 10.48
CA ALA A 49 -0.20 -0.06 11.91
C ALA A 49 -0.59 1.37 12.33
N ARG A 50 0.20 2.39 11.93
CA ARG A 50 -0.12 3.80 12.17
C ARG A 50 -1.44 4.21 11.55
N ALA A 51 -1.72 3.78 10.31
CA ALA A 51 -3.01 4.07 9.68
C ALA A 51 -4.18 3.43 10.43
N ALA A 52 -3.99 2.24 11.00
CA ALA A 52 -4.99 1.59 11.84
C ALA A 52 -5.16 2.29 13.20
N GLU A 53 -4.06 2.67 13.86
CA GLU A 53 -4.09 3.45 15.11
C GLU A 53 -4.70 4.84 14.92
N GLU A 54 -4.38 5.52 13.83
CA GLU A 54 -4.95 6.83 13.51
C GLU A 54 -6.45 6.71 13.18
N HIS A 55 -6.86 5.65 12.48
CA HIS A 55 -8.28 5.35 12.30
C HIS A 55 -8.97 5.10 13.65
N ASP A 56 -8.40 4.27 14.51
CA ASP A 56 -8.94 3.97 15.85
C ASP A 56 -9.07 5.23 16.72
N ARG A 57 -8.05 6.10 16.70
CA ARG A 57 -8.05 7.40 17.38
C ARG A 57 -9.05 8.40 16.82
N LEU A 58 -9.17 8.48 15.49
CA LEU A 58 -10.06 9.44 14.82
C LEU A 58 -11.52 8.99 14.84
N TYR A 59 -11.77 7.67 14.91
CA TYR A 59 -13.10 7.09 14.98
C TYR A 59 -13.24 6.20 16.22
N PRO A 60 -13.24 6.78 17.43
CA PRO A 60 -13.50 6.04 18.64
C PRO A 60 -14.95 5.53 18.60
N GLY A 61 -15.14 4.26 18.23
CA GLY A 61 -16.46 3.63 18.00
C GLY A 61 -16.67 3.04 16.61
N TYR A 62 -15.67 3.05 15.73
CA TYR A 62 -15.77 2.40 14.41
C TYR A 62 -15.88 0.88 14.53
N LYS A 63 -17.11 0.35 14.45
CA LYS A 63 -17.38 -1.07 14.27
C LYS A 63 -17.35 -1.40 12.78
N TYR A 64 -16.30 -2.07 12.32
CA TYR A 64 -16.31 -2.73 11.03
C TYR A 64 -17.31 -3.89 11.09
N ASN A 65 -18.51 -3.66 10.53
CA ASN A 65 -19.54 -4.68 10.43
C ASN A 65 -19.48 -5.24 9.00
N PRO A 66 -18.94 -6.45 8.80
CA PRO A 66 -18.75 -7.06 7.48
C PRO A 66 -20.07 -7.37 6.77
#